data_AF-A0A1Q8ANE8-F1
#
_entry.id   AF-A0A1Q8ANE8-F1
#
_cell.length_a   1.000
_cell.length_b   1.000
_cell.length_c   1.000
_cell.angle_alpha   90.00
_cell.angle_beta   90.00
_cell.angle_gamma   90.00
#
_symmetry.space_group_name_H-M   'P 1'
#
loop_
_entity.id
_entity.type
_entity.pdbx_description
1 polymer ?
#
loop_
_entity_poly.entity_id
_entity_poly.type
_entity_poly.pdbx_seq_one_letter_code
_entity_poly.pdbx_strand_id
1 'polypeptide(L)'
;RVAFLARHGVGHRILPSELNFRANIYGMKVLGVERILSASAVGSLKLEYKPLDIVVPDQFFDRTKGRISTFFGRGLVAHVAFAHPVCADLSKVAADSAESVGATVHRGGTYVNMEGPQFSTLAESKLYRSWGMDVIGMTNLQEAKLAREAEICYATLALVTDYDCWHPDHDSVTVDLIIANLLQNAVTAQKTIAEAVDRLSGARTCTCKDALATAIITQAPLVPDQTKKDLAPIVGKYMK
;
A
#
# COMPACT_ATOMS: atom_id res chain seq x y z
N ARG A 1 10.20 -18.00 0.57
CA ARG A 1 11.23 -17.02 1.00
C ARG A 1 10.53 -15.69 1.28
N VAL A 2 10.99 -14.91 2.26
CA VAL A 2 10.37 -13.62 2.63
C VAL A 2 11.45 -12.55 2.63
N ALA A 3 11.11 -11.35 2.14
CA ALA A 3 11.89 -10.14 2.29
C ALA A 3 11.09 -9.16 3.15
N PHE A 4 11.73 -8.57 4.16
CA PHE A 4 11.12 -7.57 5.03
C PHE A 4 11.78 -6.21 4.82
N LEU A 5 10.98 -5.15 4.75
CA LEU A 5 11.44 -3.77 4.64
C LEU A 5 10.67 -2.91 5.63
N ALA A 6 11.38 -2.36 6.61
CA ALA A 6 10.83 -1.33 7.48
C ALA A 6 10.70 -0.02 6.68
N ARG A 7 9.46 0.32 6.28
CA ARG A 7 9.14 1.51 5.46
C ARG A 7 9.86 2.77 5.93
N HIS A 8 9.75 3.08 7.23
CA HIS A 8 10.30 4.29 7.85
C HIS A 8 11.74 4.13 8.38
N GLY A 9 12.42 3.04 8.01
CA GLY A 9 13.73 2.68 8.54
C GLY A 9 13.71 2.24 10.01
N VAL A 10 14.85 1.73 10.48
CA VAL A 10 15.02 1.34 11.89
C VAL A 10 14.92 2.58 12.77
N GLY A 11 14.04 2.55 13.79
CA GLY A 11 13.78 3.69 14.67
C GLY A 11 12.83 4.75 14.09
N HIS A 12 12.12 4.44 12.99
CA HIS A 12 11.07 5.30 12.44
C HIS A 12 11.55 6.73 12.09
N ARG A 13 12.66 6.83 11.37
CA ARG A 13 13.42 8.07 11.14
C ARG A 13 13.12 8.78 9.81
N ILE A 14 12.20 8.25 9.01
CA ILE A 14 11.88 8.76 7.67
C ILE A 14 10.40 9.12 7.63
N LEU A 15 10.06 10.37 7.34
CA LEU A 15 8.66 10.80 7.22
C LEU A 15 7.99 10.18 5.99
N PRO A 16 6.65 10.06 5.96
CA PRO A 16 5.93 9.55 4.79
C PRO A 16 6.30 10.22 3.46
N SER A 17 6.50 11.55 3.47
CA SER A 17 6.89 12.33 2.28
C SER A 17 8.34 12.14 1.85
N GLU A 18 9.21 11.65 2.74
CA GLU A 18 10.64 11.41 2.48
C GLU A 18 10.90 9.99 1.97
N LEU A 19 9.89 9.12 2.00
CA LEU A 19 10.02 7.74 1.56
C LEU A 19 10.40 7.65 0.07
N ASN A 20 11.49 6.95 -0.20
CA ASN A 20 11.87 6.63 -1.58
C ASN A 20 11.12 5.38 -2.06
N PHE A 21 9.82 5.56 -2.36
CA PHE A 21 8.94 4.47 -2.79
C PHE A 21 9.48 3.73 -4.02
N ARG A 22 10.09 4.45 -4.98
CA ARG A 22 10.72 3.84 -6.16
C ARG A 22 11.84 2.90 -5.78
N ALA A 23 12.76 3.34 -4.92
CA ALA A 23 13.88 2.49 -4.49
C ALA A 23 13.37 1.26 -3.73
N ASN A 24 12.39 1.42 -2.85
CA ASN A 24 11.79 0.33 -2.09
C ASN A 24 11.20 -0.76 -3.01
N ILE A 25 10.32 -0.36 -3.94
CA ILE A 25 9.67 -1.29 -4.86
C ILE A 25 10.65 -1.87 -5.88
N TYR A 26 11.58 -1.06 -6.38
CA TYR A 26 12.62 -1.54 -7.29
C TYR A 26 13.52 -2.59 -6.62
N GLY A 27 13.94 -2.36 -5.37
CA GLY A 27 14.70 -3.33 -4.58
C GLY A 27 13.95 -4.64 -4.40
N MET A 28 12.65 -4.58 -4.09
CA MET A 28 11.79 -5.79 -4.05
C MET A 28 11.75 -6.52 -5.39
N LYS A 29 11.62 -5.80 -6.51
CA LYS A 29 11.63 -6.39 -7.85
C LYS A 29 12.96 -7.09 -8.15
N VAL A 30 14.09 -6.46 -7.82
CA VAL A 30 15.44 -7.04 -7.98
C VAL A 30 15.61 -8.32 -7.17
N LEU A 31 15.04 -8.38 -5.96
CA LEU A 31 15.04 -9.58 -5.12
C LEU A 31 14.10 -10.70 -5.64
N GLY A 32 13.36 -10.45 -6.72
CA GLY A 32 12.40 -11.40 -7.29
C GLY A 32 11.08 -11.48 -6.52
N VAL A 33 10.72 -10.47 -5.73
CA VAL A 33 9.45 -10.43 -5.01
C VAL A 33 8.29 -10.35 -6.00
N GLU A 34 7.32 -11.25 -5.81
CA GLU A 34 6.13 -11.35 -6.66
C GLU A 34 4.85 -10.80 -6.01
N ARG A 35 4.86 -10.69 -4.67
CA ARG A 35 3.72 -10.32 -3.83
C ARG A 35 4.21 -9.47 -2.66
N ILE A 36 3.55 -8.36 -2.39
CA ILE A 36 3.82 -7.45 -1.28
C ILE A 36 2.53 -7.33 -0.44
N LEU A 37 2.65 -7.70 0.82
CA LEU A 37 1.67 -7.35 1.85
C LEU A 37 2.19 -6.14 2.61
N SER A 38 1.41 -5.07 2.57
CA SER A 38 1.75 -3.80 3.19
C SER A 38 0.97 -3.63 4.49
N ALA A 39 1.66 -3.57 5.62
CA ALA A 39 1.04 -3.23 6.91
C ALA A 39 1.14 -1.72 7.15
N SER A 40 0.01 -1.08 7.46
CA SER A 40 -0.07 0.37 7.67
C SER A 40 -0.99 0.68 8.84
N ALA A 41 -0.55 1.56 9.74
CA ALA A 41 -1.44 2.20 10.69
C ALA A 41 -2.34 3.21 9.97
N VAL A 42 -3.62 3.26 10.34
CA VAL A 42 -4.61 4.17 9.74
C VAL A 42 -5.56 4.73 10.79
N GLY A 43 -6.04 5.95 10.52
CA GLY A 43 -7.23 6.50 11.18
C GLY A 43 -8.49 5.97 10.49
N SER A 44 -9.50 5.65 11.28
CA SER A 44 -10.81 5.24 10.78
C SER A 44 -11.67 6.45 10.44
N LEU A 45 -12.33 6.43 9.29
CA LEU A 45 -13.34 7.40 8.90
C LEU A 45 -14.77 6.86 9.06
N LYS A 46 -14.96 5.73 9.74
CA LYS A 46 -16.26 5.07 9.92
C LYS A 46 -16.43 4.55 11.35
N LEU A 47 -17.64 4.61 11.91
CA LEU A 47 -17.83 4.25 13.32
C LEU A 47 -17.63 2.74 13.55
N GLU A 48 -18.00 1.94 12.56
CA GLU A 48 -17.91 0.48 12.54
C GLU A 48 -16.48 -0.06 12.46
N TYR A 49 -15.50 0.74 12.02
CA TYR A 49 -14.09 0.34 11.96
C TYR A 49 -13.39 0.84 13.22
N LYS A 50 -13.33 -0.03 14.22
CA LYS A 50 -12.85 0.32 15.56
C LYS A 50 -11.33 0.22 15.64
N PRO A 51 -10.66 0.97 16.53
CA PRO A 51 -9.26 0.68 16.87
C PRO A 51 -9.05 -0.81 17.16
N LEU A 52 -7.93 -1.34 16.67
CA LEU A 52 -7.56 -2.77 16.65
C LEU A 52 -8.26 -3.64 15.59
N ASP A 53 -9.24 -3.12 14.86
CA ASP A 53 -9.76 -3.81 13.66
C ASP A 53 -8.75 -3.71 12.50
N ILE A 54 -8.89 -4.64 11.55
CA ILE A 54 -8.15 -4.63 10.29
C ILE A 54 -9.10 -4.33 9.14
N VAL A 55 -8.77 -3.33 8.33
CA VAL A 55 -9.41 -3.10 7.03
C VAL A 55 -8.48 -3.59 5.93
N VAL A 56 -9.02 -4.33 4.95
CA VAL A 56 -8.29 -4.74 3.75
C VAL A 56 -8.86 -3.95 2.57
N PRO A 57 -8.41 -2.70 2.35
CA PRO A 57 -9.00 -1.81 1.36
C PRO A 57 -8.74 -2.32 -0.06
N ASP A 58 -9.70 -2.08 -0.94
CA ASP A 58 -9.63 -2.43 -2.36
C ASP A 58 -9.52 -1.20 -3.28
N GLN A 59 -9.70 0.00 -2.72
CA GLN A 59 -9.60 1.27 -3.43
C GLN A 59 -8.70 2.27 -2.70
N PHE A 60 -8.20 3.24 -3.47
CA PHE A 60 -7.41 4.36 -2.95
C PHE A 60 -7.93 5.69 -3.47
N PHE A 61 -7.79 6.74 -2.66
CA PHE A 61 -8.02 8.13 -3.05
C PHE A 61 -6.77 8.96 -2.78
N ASP A 62 -6.25 9.65 -3.81
CA ASP A 62 -4.97 10.37 -3.73
C ASP A 62 -5.13 11.80 -3.21
N ARG A 63 -4.55 12.09 -2.05
CA ARG A 63 -4.40 13.45 -1.49
C ARG A 63 -2.93 13.82 -1.28
N THR A 64 -2.02 13.09 -1.90
CA THR A 64 -0.59 13.41 -1.88
C THR A 64 -0.25 14.55 -2.84
N LYS A 65 0.88 15.21 -2.62
CA LYS A 65 1.33 16.41 -3.33
C LYS A 65 2.77 16.22 -3.77
N GLY A 66 2.98 16.06 -5.08
CA GLY A 66 4.32 16.09 -5.68
C GLY A 66 5.20 14.85 -5.45
N ARG A 67 4.67 13.79 -4.84
CA ARG A 67 5.40 12.52 -4.71
C ARG A 67 5.59 11.85 -6.06
N ILE A 68 6.83 11.46 -6.37
CA ILE A 68 7.11 10.69 -7.58
C ILE A 68 6.41 9.34 -7.47
N SER A 69 5.53 9.05 -8.42
CA SER A 69 4.61 7.92 -8.38
C SER A 69 4.67 7.00 -9.61
N THR A 70 5.75 7.09 -10.38
CA THR A 70 6.02 6.25 -11.55
C THR A 70 7.53 5.99 -11.72
N PHE A 71 7.88 4.82 -12.25
CA PHE A 71 9.22 4.50 -12.75
C PHE A 71 9.49 5.07 -14.14
N PHE A 72 8.43 5.40 -14.88
CA PHE A 72 8.49 5.81 -16.27
C PHE A 72 8.82 7.30 -16.43
N GLY A 73 9.01 7.72 -17.68
CA GLY A 73 9.67 8.97 -18.07
C GLY A 73 11.02 8.70 -18.71
N ARG A 74 11.85 9.74 -18.89
CA ARG A 74 13.21 9.62 -19.47
C ARG A 74 13.22 8.85 -20.81
N GLY A 75 12.25 9.14 -21.68
CA GLY A 75 12.12 8.49 -22.99
C GLY A 75 11.43 7.12 -22.98
N LEU A 76 10.81 6.71 -21.87
CA LEU A 76 9.92 5.55 -21.81
C LEU A 76 8.56 5.94 -21.24
N VAL A 77 7.51 5.82 -22.05
CA VAL A 77 6.12 6.11 -21.66
C VAL A 77 5.35 4.81 -21.49
N ALA A 78 4.68 4.65 -20.35
CA ALA A 78 3.72 3.59 -20.10
C ALA A 78 2.53 4.11 -19.29
N HIS A 79 1.35 3.56 -19.54
CA HIS A 79 0.11 3.87 -18.83
C HIS A 79 -0.53 2.58 -18.32
N VAL A 80 -0.24 2.23 -17.07
CA VAL A 80 -0.72 0.97 -16.49
C VAL A 80 -2.14 1.13 -15.99
N ALA A 81 -2.99 0.15 -16.30
CA ALA A 81 -4.36 0.11 -15.78
C ALA A 81 -4.36 0.00 -14.24
N PHE A 82 -5.08 0.91 -13.59
CA PHE A 82 -5.05 1.06 -12.12
C PHE A 82 -6.44 1.21 -11.47
N ALA A 83 -7.51 0.92 -12.22
CA ALA A 83 -8.89 0.98 -11.70
C ALA A 83 -9.14 0.06 -10.49
N HIS A 84 -8.45 -1.08 -10.46
CA HIS A 84 -8.38 -1.98 -9.31
C HIS A 84 -6.93 -1.97 -8.81
N PRO A 85 -6.60 -1.13 -7.82
CA PRO A 85 -5.21 -0.82 -7.47
C PRO A 85 -4.52 -1.92 -6.63
N VAL A 86 -5.29 -2.83 -6.03
CA VAL A 86 -4.79 -3.97 -5.27
C VAL A 86 -5.03 -5.29 -6.02
N CYS A 87 -4.33 -6.35 -5.61
CA CYS A 87 -4.53 -7.70 -6.13
C CYS A 87 -5.63 -8.43 -5.34
N ALA A 88 -6.75 -8.74 -5.98
CA ALA A 88 -7.89 -9.41 -5.34
C ALA A 88 -7.52 -10.74 -4.68
N ASP A 89 -6.71 -11.57 -5.36
CA ASP A 89 -6.24 -12.85 -4.81
C ASP A 89 -5.44 -12.64 -3.51
N LEU A 90 -4.53 -11.65 -3.51
CA LEU A 90 -3.70 -11.36 -2.35
C LEU A 90 -4.50 -10.71 -1.21
N SER A 91 -5.42 -9.80 -1.53
CA SER A 91 -6.32 -9.19 -0.54
C SER A 91 -7.20 -10.25 0.14
N LYS A 92 -7.71 -11.22 -0.63
CA LYS A 92 -8.46 -12.35 -0.06
C LYS A 92 -7.61 -13.14 0.93
N VAL A 93 -6.40 -13.55 0.53
CA VAL A 93 -5.50 -14.29 1.43
C VAL A 93 -5.17 -13.47 2.68
N ALA A 94 -4.90 -12.18 2.54
CA ALA A 94 -4.60 -11.30 3.67
C ALA A 94 -5.76 -11.24 4.68
N ALA A 95 -6.99 -11.06 4.19
CA ALA A 95 -8.19 -11.04 5.02
C ALA A 95 -8.51 -12.40 5.67
N ASP A 96 -8.45 -13.49 4.90
CA ASP A 96 -8.67 -14.86 5.41
C ASP A 96 -7.65 -15.21 6.52
N SER A 97 -6.40 -14.76 6.36
CA SER A 97 -5.32 -14.97 7.34
C SER A 97 -5.57 -14.17 8.61
N ALA A 98 -6.00 -12.91 8.48
CA ALA A 98 -6.31 -12.05 9.62
C ALA A 98 -7.49 -12.59 10.44
N GLU A 99 -8.55 -13.05 9.79
CA GLU A 99 -9.69 -13.69 10.46
C GLU A 99 -9.26 -14.96 11.20
N SER A 100 -8.39 -15.78 10.59
CA SER A 100 -7.95 -17.05 11.21
C SER A 100 -7.10 -16.86 12.48
N VAL A 101 -6.43 -15.72 12.63
CA VAL A 101 -5.69 -15.37 13.86
C VAL A 101 -6.58 -14.63 14.88
N GLY A 102 -7.88 -14.55 14.62
CA GLY A 102 -8.89 -14.00 15.53
C GLY A 102 -9.08 -12.49 15.43
N ALA A 103 -8.59 -11.83 14.38
CA ALA A 103 -8.82 -10.40 14.19
C ALA A 103 -10.24 -10.13 13.64
N THR A 104 -10.83 -9.00 14.03
CA THR A 104 -12.00 -8.45 13.34
C THR A 104 -11.53 -7.83 12.02
N VAL A 105 -12.11 -8.28 10.90
CA VAL A 105 -11.67 -7.87 9.55
C VAL A 105 -12.83 -7.27 8.77
N HIS A 106 -12.54 -6.14 8.13
CA HIS A 106 -13.42 -5.48 7.17
C HIS A 106 -12.81 -5.60 5.77
N ARG A 107 -13.55 -6.19 4.83
CA ARG A 107 -13.08 -6.45 3.47
C ARG A 107 -13.55 -5.35 2.52
N GLY A 108 -12.64 -4.83 1.71
CA GLY A 108 -12.90 -3.70 0.82
C GLY A 108 -12.80 -2.35 1.54
N GLY A 109 -13.12 -1.28 0.80
CA GLY A 109 -13.11 0.08 1.30
C GLY A 109 -12.04 0.94 0.63
N THR A 110 -12.22 2.25 0.75
CA THR A 110 -11.38 3.27 0.13
C THR A 110 -10.43 3.89 1.14
N TYR A 111 -9.14 3.69 0.90
CA TYR A 111 -8.06 4.30 1.66
C TYR A 111 -7.75 5.69 1.10
N VAL A 112 -7.93 6.75 1.89
CA VAL A 112 -7.44 8.09 1.57
C VAL A 112 -5.97 8.18 1.91
N ASN A 113 -5.13 8.45 0.91
CA ASN A 113 -3.71 8.66 1.11
C ASN A 113 -3.39 10.15 1.13
N MET A 114 -3.29 10.75 2.32
CA MET A 114 -2.90 12.15 2.49
C MET A 114 -1.38 12.35 2.51
N GLU A 115 -0.95 13.60 2.34
CA GLU A 115 0.48 13.95 2.32
C GLU A 115 1.15 13.83 3.69
N GLY A 116 0.51 14.32 4.76
CA GLY A 116 1.17 14.50 6.06
C GLY A 116 2.21 15.64 6.05
N PRO A 117 3.06 15.75 7.08
CA PRO A 117 3.13 14.87 8.26
C PRO A 117 2.07 15.16 9.32
N GLN A 118 1.40 16.31 9.27
CA GLN A 118 0.30 16.62 10.18
C GLN A 118 -0.90 15.71 9.89
N PHE A 119 -1.64 15.36 10.95
CA PHE A 119 -2.96 14.76 10.82
C PHE A 119 -3.96 15.74 10.20
N SER A 120 -5.11 15.21 9.79
CA SER A 120 -6.21 16.00 9.22
C SER A 120 -6.67 17.10 10.18
N THR A 121 -7.15 18.20 9.61
CA THR A 121 -8.09 19.07 10.30
C THR A 121 -9.47 18.41 10.39
N LEU A 122 -10.30 18.81 11.36
CA LEU A 122 -11.67 18.31 11.49
C LEU A 122 -12.50 18.52 10.22
N ALA A 123 -12.27 19.61 9.49
CA ALA A 123 -12.95 19.90 8.23
C ALA A 123 -12.57 18.89 7.14
N GLU A 124 -11.29 18.52 7.05
CA GLU A 124 -10.81 17.48 6.13
C GLU A 124 -11.41 16.11 6.47
N SER A 125 -11.39 15.70 7.74
CA SER A 125 -11.98 14.40 8.14
C SER A 125 -13.49 14.35 7.85
N LYS A 126 -14.23 15.43 8.13
CA LYS A 126 -15.66 15.53 7.79
C LYS A 126 -15.90 15.48 6.28
N LEU A 127 -15.02 16.09 5.48
CA LEU A 127 -15.10 16.05 4.03
C LEU A 127 -14.86 14.64 3.48
N TYR A 128 -13.81 13.96 3.93
CA TYR A 128 -13.54 12.58 3.48
C TYR A 128 -14.67 11.63 3.87
N ARG A 129 -15.27 11.82 5.05
CA ARG A 129 -16.48 11.10 5.47
C ARG A 129 -17.68 11.37 4.58
N SER A 130 -17.92 12.63 4.19
CA SER A 130 -19.05 12.95 3.30
C SER A 130 -18.87 12.39 1.89
N TRP A 131 -17.64 12.09 1.48
CA TRP A 131 -17.33 11.34 0.26
C TRP A 131 -17.46 9.81 0.41
N GLY A 132 -17.78 9.31 1.61
CA GLY A 132 -17.94 7.89 1.87
C GLY A 132 -16.63 7.12 2.04
N MET A 133 -15.51 7.81 2.31
CA MET A 133 -14.20 7.20 2.50
C MET A 133 -14.13 6.38 3.80
N ASP A 134 -13.24 5.39 3.84
CA ASP A 134 -13.25 4.33 4.85
C ASP A 134 -12.16 4.51 5.90
N VAL A 135 -10.92 4.69 5.44
CA VAL A 135 -9.74 4.84 6.29
C VAL A 135 -8.81 5.88 5.70
N ILE A 136 -7.97 6.48 6.54
CA ILE A 136 -6.98 7.48 6.13
C ILE A 136 -5.59 7.11 6.63
N GLY A 137 -4.60 7.28 5.77
CA GLY A 137 -3.19 7.17 6.13
C GLY A 137 -2.31 7.88 5.11
N MET A 138 -1.00 7.59 5.12
CA MET A 138 -0.03 8.46 4.44
C MET A 138 0.90 7.75 3.45
N THR A 139 0.86 6.42 3.27
CA THR A 139 2.00 5.69 2.66
C THR A 139 1.70 4.77 1.49
N ASN A 140 0.50 4.23 1.34
CA ASN A 140 0.28 3.07 0.47
C ASN A 140 0.08 3.35 -1.01
N LEU A 141 -0.38 4.55 -1.39
CA LEU A 141 -0.79 4.76 -2.77
C LEU A 141 0.38 4.75 -3.77
N GLN A 142 1.48 5.41 -3.44
CA GLN A 142 2.69 5.35 -4.27
C GLN A 142 3.26 3.93 -4.33
N GLU A 143 3.19 3.17 -3.23
CA GLU A 143 3.60 1.75 -3.21
C GLU A 143 2.75 0.92 -4.15
N ALA A 144 1.42 1.07 -4.12
CA ALA A 144 0.50 0.34 -4.97
C ALA A 144 0.71 0.67 -6.46
N LYS A 145 0.86 1.95 -6.80
CA LYS A 145 1.15 2.41 -8.18
C LYS A 145 2.44 1.78 -8.70
N LEU A 146 3.53 1.89 -7.94
CA LEU A 146 4.83 1.38 -8.33
C LEU A 146 4.88 -0.15 -8.33
N ALA A 147 4.22 -0.82 -7.39
CA ALA A 147 4.12 -2.27 -7.37
C ALA A 147 3.38 -2.78 -8.62
N ARG A 148 2.32 -2.08 -9.05
CA ARG A 148 1.61 -2.38 -10.30
C ARG A 148 2.52 -2.21 -11.51
N GLU A 149 3.29 -1.12 -11.60
CA GLU A 149 4.27 -0.91 -12.67
C GLU A 149 5.39 -1.97 -12.64
N ALA A 150 5.78 -2.46 -11.46
CA ALA A 150 6.76 -3.53 -11.31
C ALA A 150 6.16 -4.94 -11.50
N GLU A 151 4.87 -5.05 -11.82
CA GLU A 151 4.12 -6.32 -11.97
C GLU A 151 4.17 -7.22 -10.73
N ILE A 152 4.10 -6.58 -9.56
CA ILE A 152 4.08 -7.20 -8.24
C ILE A 152 2.64 -7.13 -7.72
N CYS A 153 2.13 -8.25 -7.18
CA CYS A 153 0.83 -8.22 -6.49
C CYS A 153 0.95 -7.38 -5.23
N TYR A 154 0.01 -6.48 -4.99
CA TYR A 154 0.03 -5.61 -3.83
C TYR A 154 -1.30 -5.66 -3.09
N ALA A 155 -1.28 -5.77 -1.77
CA ALA A 155 -2.44 -5.60 -0.91
C ALA A 155 -2.03 -4.93 0.41
N THR A 156 -3.00 -4.31 1.08
CA THR A 156 -2.80 -3.58 2.34
C THR A 156 -3.55 -4.26 3.48
N LEU A 157 -2.87 -4.41 4.62
CA LEU A 157 -3.47 -4.61 5.94
C LEU A 157 -3.48 -3.23 6.62
N ALA A 158 -4.64 -2.57 6.62
CA ALA A 158 -4.83 -1.28 7.26
C ALA A 158 -5.28 -1.49 8.70
N LEU A 159 -4.38 -1.25 9.64
CA LEU A 159 -4.53 -1.50 11.07
C LEU A 159 -5.07 -0.23 11.73
N VAL A 160 -6.33 -0.25 12.16
CA VAL A 160 -6.98 0.93 12.73
C VAL A 160 -6.38 1.25 14.09
N THR A 161 -5.89 2.47 14.27
CA THR A 161 -5.30 2.93 15.54
C THR A 161 -6.20 3.87 16.32
N ASP A 162 -7.05 4.61 15.61
CA ASP A 162 -7.88 5.69 16.12
C ASP A 162 -8.98 6.03 15.08
N TYR A 163 -9.84 7.00 15.39
CA TYR A 163 -10.93 7.46 14.51
C TYR A 163 -10.59 8.75 13.75
N ASP A 164 -9.31 9.02 13.46
CA ASP A 164 -8.85 10.34 13.01
C ASP A 164 -9.42 11.44 13.94
N CYS A 165 -9.53 12.69 13.51
CA CYS A 165 -10.03 13.77 14.35
C CYS A 165 -11.54 14.04 14.29
N TRP A 166 -12.34 13.20 13.62
CA TRP A 166 -13.80 13.44 13.49
C TRP A 166 -14.62 12.97 14.70
N HIS A 167 -14.09 12.04 15.49
CA HIS A 167 -14.82 11.45 16.60
C HIS A 167 -14.86 12.40 17.80
N PRO A 168 -16.01 12.57 18.49
CA PRO A 168 -16.11 13.46 19.67
C PRO A 168 -15.09 13.14 20.76
N ASP A 169 -14.74 11.86 20.91
CA ASP A 169 -13.76 11.41 21.90
C ASP A 169 -12.30 11.57 21.42
N HIS A 170 -12.04 12.16 20.24
CA HIS A 170 -10.68 12.33 19.72
C HIS A 170 -9.77 13.09 20.68
N ASP A 171 -10.29 14.14 21.34
CA ASP A 171 -9.51 14.91 22.32
C ASP A 171 -9.15 14.10 23.59
N SER A 172 -9.78 12.95 23.79
CA SER A 172 -9.43 11.99 24.85
C SER A 172 -8.41 10.93 24.39
N VAL A 173 -8.09 10.86 23.09
CA VAL A 173 -7.07 9.95 22.55
C VAL A 173 -5.69 10.54 22.82
N THR A 174 -4.96 9.91 23.75
CA THR A 174 -3.57 10.29 24.04
C THR A 174 -2.59 9.62 23.08
N VAL A 175 -1.41 10.21 22.92
CA VAL A 175 -0.30 9.60 22.17
C VAL A 175 0.02 8.20 22.72
N ASP A 176 -0.05 8.02 24.04
CA ASP A 176 0.19 6.72 24.68
C ASP A 176 -0.83 5.66 24.27
N LEU A 177 -2.12 6.02 24.13
CA LEU A 177 -3.16 5.10 23.64
C LEU A 177 -2.90 4.71 22.18
N ILE A 178 -2.49 5.67 21.34
CA ILE A 178 -2.13 5.40 19.95
C ILE A 178 -0.93 4.43 19.90
N ILE A 179 0.10 4.67 20.72
CA ILE A 179 1.28 3.79 20.80
C ILE A 179 0.90 2.38 21.28
N ALA A 180 0.02 2.27 22.28
CA ALA A 180 -0.46 0.98 22.77
C ALA A 180 -1.21 0.20 21.68
N ASN A 181 -2.13 0.86 20.97
CA ASN A 181 -2.86 0.27 19.85
C ASN A 181 -1.91 -0.13 18.71
N LEU A 182 -0.90 0.70 18.40
CA LEU A 182 0.13 0.40 17.41
C LEU A 182 0.91 -0.87 17.74
N LEU A 183 1.35 -1.04 18.99
CA LEU A 183 2.09 -2.21 19.44
C LEU A 183 1.23 -3.48 19.37
N GLN A 184 -0.04 -3.40 19.79
CA GLN A 184 -0.96 -4.53 19.69
C GLN A 184 -1.26 -4.89 18.22
N ASN A 185 -1.52 -3.88 17.38
CA ASN A 185 -1.69 -4.05 15.94
C ASN A 185 -0.45 -4.68 15.28
N ALA A 186 0.76 -4.33 15.72
CA ALA A 186 1.99 -4.94 15.20
C ALA A 186 2.05 -6.44 15.50
N VAL A 187 1.63 -6.88 16.68
CA VAL A 187 1.57 -8.32 17.03
C VAL A 187 0.55 -9.04 16.15
N THR A 188 -0.64 -8.49 15.98
CA THR A 188 -1.68 -9.07 15.11
C THR A 188 -1.18 -9.14 13.66
N ALA A 189 -0.58 -8.06 13.15
CA ALA A 189 -0.04 -8.02 11.80
C ALA A 189 1.06 -9.07 11.57
N GLN A 190 1.96 -9.28 12.53
CA GLN A 190 2.98 -10.32 12.43
C GLN A 190 2.37 -11.72 12.31
N LYS A 191 1.36 -12.03 13.13
CA LYS A 191 0.64 -13.32 13.06
C LYS A 191 -0.09 -13.49 11.74
N THR A 192 -0.83 -12.47 11.30
CA THR A 192 -1.52 -12.43 10.02
C THR A 192 -0.56 -12.65 8.84
N ILE A 193 0.59 -11.98 8.85
CA ILE A 193 1.59 -12.10 7.78
C ILE A 193 2.20 -13.51 7.76
N ALA A 194 2.51 -14.09 8.92
CA ALA A 194 3.02 -15.46 8.99
C ALA A 194 2.02 -16.46 8.38
N GLU A 195 0.76 -16.38 8.80
CA GLU A 195 -0.33 -17.21 8.25
C GLU A 195 -0.52 -16.98 6.74
N ALA A 196 -0.47 -15.73 6.29
CA ALA A 196 -0.60 -15.41 4.87
C ALA A 196 0.56 -15.99 4.06
N VAL A 197 1.79 -15.95 4.57
CA VAL A 197 2.95 -16.56 3.91
C VAL A 197 2.77 -18.07 3.75
N ASP A 198 2.22 -18.76 4.75
CA ASP A 198 1.96 -20.21 4.68
C ASP A 198 0.85 -20.56 3.67
N ARG A 199 -0.17 -19.70 3.56
CA ARG A 199 -1.25 -19.86 2.55
C ARG A 199 -0.80 -19.54 1.13
N LEU A 200 0.16 -18.63 0.98
CA LEU A 200 0.67 -18.21 -0.32
C LEU A 200 1.59 -19.30 -0.91
N SER A 201 0.97 -20.28 -1.55
CA SER A 201 1.65 -21.29 -2.34
C SER A 201 1.20 -21.25 -3.81
N GLY A 202 2.08 -21.72 -4.71
CA GLY A 202 1.76 -21.88 -6.12
C GLY A 202 1.86 -20.62 -7.00
N ALA A 203 1.49 -20.82 -8.27
CA ALA A 203 1.60 -19.82 -9.32
C ALA A 203 0.59 -18.67 -9.13
N ARG A 204 0.96 -17.47 -9.58
CA ARG A 204 0.03 -16.33 -9.64
C ARG A 204 -1.02 -16.52 -10.73
N THR A 205 -2.28 -16.56 -10.32
CA THR A 205 -3.47 -16.64 -11.17
C THR A 205 -3.99 -15.28 -11.63
N CYS A 206 -3.72 -14.22 -10.87
CA CYS A 206 -4.07 -12.85 -11.21
C CYS A 206 -3.30 -12.31 -12.43
N THR A 207 -3.82 -11.23 -13.02
CA THR A 207 -3.21 -10.52 -14.16
C THR A 207 -2.10 -9.53 -13.75
N CYS A 208 -1.82 -9.34 -12.46
CA CYS A 208 -0.83 -8.37 -12.00
C CYS A 208 0.58 -8.63 -12.56
N LYS A 209 0.91 -9.89 -12.86
CA LYS A 209 2.23 -10.30 -13.39
C LYS A 209 2.48 -9.87 -14.85
N ASP A 210 1.42 -9.45 -15.53
CA ASP A 210 1.39 -9.06 -16.95
C ASP A 210 0.89 -7.61 -17.12
N ALA A 211 0.84 -6.83 -16.03
CA ALA A 211 0.26 -5.49 -16.04
C ALA A 211 0.94 -4.53 -17.02
N LEU A 212 2.21 -4.77 -17.38
CA LEU A 212 2.93 -3.95 -18.36
C LEU A 212 2.75 -4.42 -19.81
N ALA A 213 2.25 -5.64 -20.04
CA ALA A 213 2.24 -6.27 -21.35
C ALA A 213 1.57 -5.41 -22.44
N THR A 214 0.58 -4.61 -22.07
CA THR A 214 -0.16 -3.71 -22.97
C THR A 214 -0.10 -2.25 -22.55
N ALA A 215 0.76 -1.90 -21.58
CA ALA A 215 0.80 -0.56 -21.00
C ALA A 215 1.89 0.33 -21.62
N ILE A 216 2.93 -0.25 -22.20
CA ILE A 216 4.07 0.48 -22.78
C ILE A 216 3.67 1.05 -24.13
N ILE A 217 3.83 2.37 -24.28
CA ILE A 217 3.51 3.10 -25.52
C ILE A 217 4.74 3.31 -26.37
N THR A 218 5.88 3.65 -25.75
CA THR A 218 7.11 3.92 -26.48
C THR A 218 7.65 2.63 -27.09
N GLN A 219 7.90 2.64 -28.39
CA GLN A 219 8.51 1.52 -29.10
C GLN A 219 9.94 1.26 -28.60
N ALA A 220 10.30 0.00 -28.37
CA ALA A 220 11.58 -0.39 -27.76
C ALA A 220 12.82 0.22 -28.45
N PRO A 221 12.91 0.37 -29.79
CA PRO A 221 14.05 1.02 -30.44
C PRO A 221 14.24 2.51 -30.08
N LEU A 222 13.19 3.21 -29.67
CA LEU A 222 13.23 4.63 -29.33
C LEU A 222 13.53 4.90 -27.85
N VAL A 223 13.52 3.87 -27.01
CA VAL A 223 13.80 4.01 -25.58
C VAL A 223 15.32 4.18 -25.39
N PRO A 224 15.77 5.23 -24.68
CA PRO A 224 17.20 5.44 -24.43
C PRO A 224 17.85 4.24 -23.72
N ASP A 225 19.08 3.89 -24.12
CA ASP A 225 19.78 2.71 -23.58
C ASP A 225 20.00 2.79 -22.07
N GLN A 226 20.28 3.99 -21.54
CA GLN A 226 20.39 4.18 -20.09
C GLN A 226 19.06 3.89 -19.38
N THR A 227 17.92 4.28 -19.96
CA THR A 227 16.59 4.00 -19.40
C THR A 227 16.29 2.49 -19.44
N LYS A 228 16.64 1.79 -20.53
CA LYS A 228 16.52 0.32 -20.62
C LYS A 228 17.36 -0.36 -19.54
N LYS A 229 18.60 0.09 -19.36
CA LYS A 229 19.53 -0.47 -18.36
C LYS A 229 19.02 -0.25 -16.94
N ASP A 230 18.61 0.98 -16.62
CA ASP A 230 18.12 1.36 -15.28
C ASP A 230 16.82 0.62 -14.91
N LEU A 231 15.96 0.33 -15.88
CA LEU A 231 14.67 -0.31 -15.65
C LEU A 231 14.64 -1.79 -16.05
N ALA A 232 15.80 -2.39 -16.36
CA ALA A 232 15.89 -3.78 -16.83
C ALA A 232 15.13 -4.79 -15.95
N PRO A 233 15.15 -4.71 -14.59
CA PRO A 233 14.37 -5.62 -13.76
C PRO A 233 12.84 -5.51 -13.92
N ILE A 234 12.34 -4.35 -14.35
CA ILE A 234 10.91 -4.07 -14.51
C ILE A 234 10.47 -4.32 -15.96
N VAL A 235 11.20 -3.76 -16.94
CA VAL A 235 10.77 -3.76 -18.35
C VAL A 235 11.58 -4.70 -19.24
N GLY A 236 12.61 -5.36 -18.74
CA GLY A 236 13.58 -6.11 -19.56
C GLY A 236 12.95 -7.16 -20.46
N LYS A 237 11.85 -7.81 -20.03
CA LYS A 237 11.12 -8.79 -20.86
C LYS A 237 10.37 -8.17 -22.05
N TYR A 238 10.16 -6.85 -22.07
CA TYR A 238 9.45 -6.09 -23.10
C TYR A 238 10.37 -5.24 -23.99
N MET A 239 11.64 -5.06 -23.62
CA MET A 239 12.58 -4.16 -24.30
C MET A 239 13.54 -4.91 -25.24
N LYS A 240 13.05 -5.97 -25.89
CA LYS A 240 13.82 -6.74 -26.88
C LYS A 240 13.83 -6.04 -28.23
#